data_AF-A0A0S9R4I1-F1
#
_entry.id   AF-A0A0S9R4I1-F1
#
_cell.length_a   1.000
_cell.length_b   1.000
_cell.length_c   1.000
_cell.angle_alpha   90.00
_cell.angle_beta   90.00
_cell.angle_gamma   90.00
#
_symmetry.space_group_name_H-M   'P 1'
#
loop_
_entity.id
_entity.type
_entity.pdbx_description
1 polymer ?
#
loop_
_entity_poly.entity_id
_entity_poly.type
_entity_poly.pdbx_seq_one_letter_code
_entity_poly.pdbx_strand_id
1 'polypeptide(L)'
;MRQPLQLTLAAGLVMALLTPALAAPACLDAQRKIDEANALRYQFRQEARIGHHDRACDTLDEIGDRYADARDAFEDCGAGVVAIDLRSESRALRAVKRANRCD
;
A
#
# COMPACT_ATOMS: atom_id res chain seq x y z
N MET A 1 43.02 29.54 -13.52
CA MET A 1 41.54 29.66 -13.54
C MET A 1 40.93 28.25 -13.55
N ARG A 2 40.70 27.64 -12.38
CA ARG A 2 40.21 26.24 -12.26
C ARG A 2 39.05 26.06 -11.26
N GLN A 3 38.65 27.12 -10.59
CA GLN A 3 37.64 27.11 -9.52
C GLN A 3 36.16 27.10 -9.95
N PRO A 4 35.72 27.66 -11.11
CA PRO A 4 34.28 27.80 -11.35
C PRO A 4 33.60 26.47 -11.72
N LEU A 5 34.36 25.47 -12.19
CA LEU A 5 33.81 24.16 -12.54
C LEU A 5 33.52 23.28 -11.31
N GLN A 6 34.26 23.42 -10.22
CA GLN A 6 34.07 22.58 -9.03
C GLN A 6 32.81 22.97 -8.24
N LEU A 7 32.46 24.26 -8.22
CA LEU A 7 31.24 24.76 -7.58
C LEU A 7 29.95 24.31 -8.30
N THR A 8 29.97 24.23 -9.64
CA THR A 8 28.80 23.80 -10.42
C THR A 8 28.55 22.29 -10.31
N LEU A 9 29.61 21.48 -10.25
CA LEU A 9 29.52 20.04 -9.98
C LEU A 9 29.02 19.75 -8.56
N ALA A 10 29.50 20.48 -7.55
CA ALA A 10 29.05 20.32 -6.17
C ALA A 10 27.58 20.73 -6.01
N ALA A 11 27.15 21.83 -6.63
CA ALA A 11 25.75 22.28 -6.59
C ALA A 11 24.80 21.31 -7.33
N GLY A 12 25.24 20.75 -8.45
CA GLY A 12 24.47 19.73 -9.19
C GLY A 12 24.28 18.43 -8.40
N LEU A 13 25.29 18.00 -7.65
CA LEU A 13 25.22 16.79 -6.82
C LEU A 13 24.27 16.96 -5.63
N VAL A 14 24.25 18.14 -4.99
CA VAL A 14 23.33 18.45 -3.88
C VAL A 14 21.88 18.52 -4.36
N MET A 15 21.63 19.08 -5.55
CA MET A 15 20.29 19.09 -6.15
C MET A 15 19.81 17.68 -6.52
N ALA A 16 20.68 16.81 -7.04
CA ALA A 16 20.33 15.42 -7.36
C ALA A 16 19.94 14.60 -6.12
N LEU A 17 20.57 14.86 -4.97
CA LEU A 17 20.26 14.18 -3.70
C LEU A 17 18.93 14.62 -3.06
N LEU A 18 18.36 15.75 -3.47
CA LEU A 18 17.07 16.25 -2.98
C LEU A 18 15.87 15.72 -3.79
N THR A 19 16.12 15.09 -4.94
CA THR A 19 15.06 14.61 -5.84
C THR A 19 14.29 13.33 -5.48
N PRO A 20 14.65 12.47 -4.49
CA PRO A 20 13.86 11.26 -4.25
C PRO A 20 12.44 11.52 -3.72
N ALA A 21 12.11 12.76 -3.34
CA ALA A 21 10.86 13.09 -2.67
C ALA A 21 9.64 13.25 -3.60
N LEU A 22 9.80 13.25 -4.93
CA LEU A 22 8.70 13.54 -5.86
C LEU A 22 7.86 12.32 -6.27
N ALA A 23 8.29 11.10 -5.93
CA ALA A 23 7.45 9.89 -5.97
C ALA A 23 6.68 9.66 -4.65
N ALA A 24 6.87 10.51 -3.64
CA ALA A 24 6.33 10.31 -2.30
C ALA A 24 4.78 10.29 -2.17
N PRO A 25 3.96 11.03 -2.95
CA PRO A 25 2.52 11.08 -2.64
C PRO A 25 1.82 9.74 -2.88
N ALA A 26 2.11 9.05 -3.99
CA ALA A 26 1.49 7.76 -4.29
C ALA A 26 1.93 6.66 -3.30
N CYS A 27 3.21 6.65 -2.89
CA CYS A 27 3.67 5.73 -1.84
C CYS A 27 3.04 6.01 -0.48
N LEU A 28 2.83 7.28 -0.12
CA LEU A 28 2.14 7.65 1.13
C LEU A 28 0.67 7.24 1.09
N ASP A 29 0.01 7.48 -0.04
CA ASP A 29 -1.37 7.04 -0.27
C ASP A 29 -1.48 5.52 -0.20
N ALA A 30 -0.56 4.80 -0.83
CA ALA A 30 -0.49 3.35 -0.77
C ALA A 30 -0.36 2.85 0.68
N GLN A 31 0.55 3.44 1.47
CA GLN A 31 0.72 3.09 2.86
C GLN A 31 -0.55 3.36 3.69
N ARG A 32 -1.21 4.50 3.46
CA ARG A 32 -2.49 4.82 4.10
C ARG A 32 -3.56 3.76 3.81
N LYS A 33 -3.65 3.27 2.57
CA LYS A 33 -4.57 2.18 2.20
C LYS A 33 -4.26 0.87 2.92
N ILE A 34 -2.99 0.57 3.16
CA ILE A 34 -2.58 -0.57 4.00
C ILE A 34 -3.04 -0.41 5.45
N ASP A 35 -2.89 0.78 6.02
CA ASP A 35 -3.30 1.05 7.39
C ASP A 35 -4.84 0.94 7.55
N GLU A 36 -5.60 1.43 6.56
CA GLU A 36 -7.05 1.24 6.49
C GLU A 36 -7.43 -0.24 6.41
N ALA A 37 -6.77 -1.02 5.54
CA ALA A 37 -7.00 -2.47 5.45
C ALA A 37 -6.69 -3.19 6.77
N ASN A 38 -5.66 -2.77 7.50
CA ASN A 38 -5.32 -3.33 8.81
C ASN A 38 -6.37 -2.99 9.88
N ALA A 39 -6.95 -1.79 9.84
CA ALA A 39 -8.07 -1.43 10.69
C ALA A 39 -9.31 -2.29 10.40
N LEU A 40 -9.62 -2.50 9.11
CA LEU A 40 -10.72 -3.37 8.69
C LEU A 40 -10.48 -4.84 9.09
N ARG A 41 -9.23 -5.34 9.03
CA ARG A 41 -8.89 -6.68 9.56
C ARG A 41 -9.18 -6.82 11.06
N TYR A 42 -8.99 -5.75 11.82
CA TYR A 42 -9.42 -5.73 13.22
C TYR A 42 -10.95 -5.79 13.33
N GLN A 43 -11.66 -4.94 12.58
CA GLN A 43 -13.13 -4.94 12.55
C GLN A 43 -13.72 -6.29 12.17
N PHE A 44 -13.24 -6.93 11.09
CA PHE A 44 -13.66 -8.26 10.66
C PHE A 44 -13.58 -9.28 11.81
N ARG A 45 -12.47 -9.29 12.55
CA ARG A 45 -12.30 -10.21 13.69
C ARG A 45 -13.34 -9.96 14.77
N GLN A 46 -13.72 -8.71 15.00
CA GLN A 46 -14.73 -8.36 15.98
C GLN A 46 -16.14 -8.75 15.49
N GLU A 47 -16.47 -8.47 14.23
CA GLU A 47 -17.76 -8.82 13.62
C GLU A 47 -17.96 -10.34 13.54
N ALA A 48 -16.92 -11.08 13.17
CA ALA A 48 -16.93 -12.54 13.15
C ALA A 48 -17.13 -13.12 14.55
N ARG A 49 -16.52 -12.54 15.59
CA ARG A 49 -16.65 -12.99 16.99
C ARG A 49 -18.07 -12.81 17.53
N ILE A 50 -18.75 -11.74 17.15
CA ILE A 50 -20.12 -11.45 17.59
C ILE A 50 -21.19 -12.04 16.66
N GLY A 51 -20.78 -12.81 15.64
CA GLY A 51 -21.69 -13.53 14.75
C GLY A 51 -22.38 -12.66 13.69
N HIS A 52 -21.89 -11.45 13.43
CA HIS A 52 -22.41 -10.62 12.35
C HIS A 52 -21.80 -11.01 11.01
N HIS A 53 -22.30 -12.12 10.46
CA HIS A 53 -21.75 -12.74 9.26
C HIS A 53 -21.73 -11.81 8.04
N ASP A 54 -22.87 -11.22 7.69
CA ASP A 54 -22.99 -10.36 6.50
C ASP A 54 -22.02 -9.19 6.57
N ARG A 55 -21.97 -8.50 7.73
CA ARG A 55 -21.00 -7.42 7.96
C ARG A 55 -19.55 -7.91 7.90
N ALA A 56 -19.26 -9.07 8.45
CA ALA A 56 -17.92 -9.65 8.38
C ALA A 56 -17.52 -9.93 6.91
N CYS A 57 -18.45 -10.38 6.08
CA CYS A 57 -18.22 -10.56 4.65
C CYS A 57 -18.02 -9.21 3.92
N ASP A 58 -18.87 -8.21 4.19
CA ASP A 58 -18.70 -6.85 3.63
C ASP A 58 -17.33 -6.27 4.00
N THR A 59 -16.89 -6.45 5.26
CA THR A 59 -15.58 -6.00 5.72
C THR A 59 -14.44 -6.72 5.00
N LEU A 60 -14.59 -8.02 4.67
CA LEU A 60 -13.59 -8.75 3.87
C LEU A 60 -13.50 -8.22 2.43
N ASP A 61 -14.62 -7.81 1.84
CA ASP A 61 -14.64 -7.18 0.53
C ASP A 61 -13.95 -5.81 0.56
N GLU A 62 -14.25 -5.00 1.57
CA GLU A 62 -13.60 -3.69 1.71
C GLU A 62 -12.08 -3.83 1.92
N ILE A 63 -11.60 -4.83 2.68
CA ILE A 63 -10.16 -5.13 2.78
C ILE A 63 -9.56 -5.41 1.40
N GLY A 64 -10.28 -6.17 0.56
CA GLY A 64 -9.87 -6.49 -0.80
C GLY A 64 -9.71 -5.26 -1.67
N ASP A 65 -10.67 -4.34 -1.59
CA ASP A 65 -10.64 -3.07 -2.30
C ASP A 65 -9.46 -2.20 -1.83
N ARG A 66 -9.22 -2.10 -0.51
CA ARG A 66 -8.05 -1.35 0.01
C ARG A 66 -6.72 -1.95 -0.45
N TYR A 67 -6.61 -3.28 -0.57
CA TYR A 67 -5.41 -3.91 -1.12
C TYR A 67 -5.24 -3.67 -2.63
N ALA A 68 -6.33 -3.63 -3.39
CA ALA A 68 -6.27 -3.27 -4.81
C ALA A 68 -5.80 -1.82 -4.99
N ASP A 69 -6.41 -0.88 -4.25
CA ASP A 69 -6.03 0.53 -4.23
C ASP A 69 -4.56 0.71 -3.84
N ALA A 70 -4.12 0.05 -2.76
CA ALA A 70 -2.73 0.14 -2.28
C ALA A 70 -1.74 -0.40 -3.31
N ARG A 71 -2.07 -1.52 -3.97
CA ARG A 71 -1.24 -2.13 -5.00
C ARG A 71 -1.05 -1.16 -6.15
N ASP A 72 -2.13 -0.62 -6.68
CA ASP A 72 -2.09 0.27 -7.84
C ASP A 72 -1.27 1.53 -7.50
N ALA A 73 -1.43 2.08 -6.29
CA ALA A 73 -0.62 3.21 -5.81
C ALA A 73 0.87 2.86 -5.62
N PHE A 74 1.22 1.65 -5.16
CA PHE A 74 2.62 1.21 -5.10
C PHE A 74 3.22 0.94 -6.49
N GLU A 75 2.43 0.42 -7.44
CA GLU A 75 2.84 0.27 -8.84
C GLU A 75 3.15 1.63 -9.46
N ASP A 76 2.27 2.62 -9.26
CA ASP A 76 2.46 4.01 -9.73
C ASP A 76 3.67 4.70 -9.09
N CYS A 77 3.96 4.42 -7.82
CA CYS A 77 5.13 4.95 -7.12
C CYS A 77 6.45 4.25 -7.51
N GLY A 78 6.41 3.16 -8.28
CA GLY A 78 7.59 2.37 -8.65
C GLY A 78 8.07 1.38 -7.58
N ALA A 79 7.26 1.13 -6.54
CA ALA A 79 7.51 0.16 -5.48
C ALA A 79 6.94 -1.23 -5.83
N GLY A 80 7.25 -1.74 -7.03
CA GLY A 80 6.64 -2.95 -7.59
C GLY A 80 6.81 -4.23 -6.75
N VAL A 81 7.86 -4.33 -5.92
CA VAL A 81 8.05 -5.46 -5.00
C VAL A 81 6.91 -5.51 -3.96
N VAL A 82 6.53 -4.36 -3.40
CA VAL A 82 5.43 -4.27 -2.42
C VAL A 82 4.09 -4.60 -3.08
N ALA A 83 3.91 -4.20 -4.35
CA ALA A 83 2.74 -4.57 -5.12
C ALA A 83 2.64 -6.10 -5.34
N ILE A 84 3.76 -6.81 -5.50
CA ILE A 84 3.78 -8.28 -5.57
C ILE A 84 3.34 -8.91 -4.25
N ASP A 85 3.80 -8.39 -3.12
CA ASP A 85 3.39 -8.85 -1.80
C ASP A 85 1.88 -8.69 -1.60
N LEU A 86 1.30 -7.57 -2.05
CA LEU A 86 -0.15 -7.34 -2.00
C LEU A 86 -0.96 -8.28 -2.88
N ARG A 87 -0.41 -8.74 -4.01
CA ARG A 87 -1.03 -9.82 -4.79
C ARG A 87 -1.06 -11.13 -4.00
N SER A 88 -0.04 -11.37 -3.16
CA SER A 88 -0.02 -12.52 -2.25
C SER A 88 -1.06 -12.38 -1.14
N GLU A 89 -1.14 -11.23 -0.48
CA GLU A 89 -2.16 -10.95 0.54
C GLU A 89 -3.58 -11.04 -0.05
N SER A 90 -3.79 -10.58 -1.28
CA SER A 90 -5.08 -10.71 -1.98
C SER A 90 -5.48 -12.18 -2.19
N ARG A 91 -4.51 -13.07 -2.47
CA ARG A 91 -4.78 -14.52 -2.57
C ARG A 91 -5.10 -15.12 -1.20
N ALA A 92 -4.38 -14.71 -0.16
CA ALA A 92 -4.67 -15.13 1.21
C ALA A 92 -6.08 -14.67 1.65
N LEU A 93 -6.47 -13.44 1.29
CA LEU A 93 -7.80 -12.91 1.57
C LEU A 93 -8.91 -13.74 0.91
N ARG A 94 -8.72 -14.20 -0.33
CA ARG A 94 -9.68 -15.12 -0.98
C ARG A 94 -9.85 -16.43 -0.22
N ALA A 95 -8.77 -16.98 0.35
CA ALA A 95 -8.87 -18.16 1.20
C ALA A 95 -9.67 -17.87 2.49
N VAL A 96 -9.52 -16.69 3.07
CA VAL A 96 -10.30 -16.23 4.22
C VAL A 96 -11.78 -16.06 3.86
N LYS A 97 -12.10 -15.41 2.73
CA LYS A 97 -13.48 -15.28 2.23
C LYS A 97 -14.15 -16.65 2.10
N ARG A 98 -13.47 -17.60 1.46
CA ARG A 98 -13.97 -18.97 1.30
C ARG A 98 -14.16 -19.69 2.63
N ALA A 99 -13.22 -19.57 3.56
CA ALA A 99 -13.35 -20.15 4.90
C ALA A 99 -14.57 -19.60 5.67
N ASN A 100 -14.93 -18.34 5.40
CA ASN A 100 -16.09 -17.68 5.96
C ASN A 100 -17.32 -17.75 5.04
N ARG A 101 -17.31 -18.51 3.92
CA ARG A 101 -18.44 -18.59 2.96
C ARG A 101 -18.94 -17.22 2.47
N CYS A 102 -18.05 -16.25 2.33
CA CYS A 102 -18.32 -14.92 1.78
C CYS A 102 -18.08 -14.88 0.26
N ASP A 103 -18.25 -16.01 -0.43
CA ASP A 103 -17.91 -16.18 -1.85
C ASP A 103 -18.80 -15.34 -2.78
#